data_AF-A0A1W1D5K9-F1
#
_entry.id   AF-A0A1W1D5K9-F1
#
_cell.length_a   1.000
_cell.length_b   1.000
_cell.length_c   1.000
_cell.angle_alpha   90.00
_cell.angle_beta   90.00
_cell.angle_gamma   90.00
#
_symmetry.space_group_name_H-M   'P 1'
#
loop_
_entity.id
_entity.type
_entity.pdbx_description
1 polymer ?
#
loop_
_entity_poly.entity_id
_entity_poly.type
_entity_poly.pdbx_seq_one_letter_code
_entity_poly.pdbx_strand_id
1 'polypeptide(L)'
;MKKIMMMFSALLAVFMMSGCTAMKMGTTFMGFEPETQKAYAKMMEVVKESGDPAKAMMNEWKVSDDVSVDELKEDIIPALVEEYNMRLTGYVNMFTNKDAKPNEVKNARIWSVCSLPIAKEFLNHSRYFGGFMPCRIMYVEYGDGRRYLISMDLTLAIYGGDPLPKRMLELSKQVQKAMTEIPARAAEGDF
;
A
#
# COMPACT_ATOMS: atom_id res chain seq x y z
N MET A 1 11.58 -50.42 16.79
CA MET A 1 11.74 -50.44 15.31
C MET A 1 10.55 -49.82 14.58
N LYS A 2 9.30 -50.28 14.73
CA LYS A 2 8.12 -49.67 14.05
C LYS A 2 7.94 -48.16 14.27
N LYS A 3 8.13 -47.66 15.50
CA LYS A 3 8.04 -46.21 15.81
C LYS A 3 9.14 -45.38 15.14
N ILE A 4 10.37 -45.88 15.08
CA ILE A 4 11.51 -45.21 14.41
C ILE A 4 11.29 -45.18 12.90
N MET A 5 10.78 -46.27 12.32
CA MET A 5 10.48 -46.35 10.89
C MET A 5 9.32 -45.42 10.48
N MET A 6 8.26 -45.32 11.30
CA MET A 6 7.18 -44.35 11.10
C MET A 6 7.65 -42.90 11.21
N MET A 7 8.56 -42.61 12.15
CA MET A 7 9.13 -41.26 12.31
C MET A 7 9.99 -40.87 11.11
N PHE A 8 10.78 -41.80 10.57
CA PHE A 8 11.59 -41.58 9.37
C PHE A 8 10.72 -41.35 8.13
N SER A 9 9.66 -42.15 7.95
CA SER A 9 8.70 -41.97 6.86
C SER A 9 7.95 -40.64 6.94
N ALA A 10 7.57 -40.20 8.15
CA ALA A 10 6.93 -38.90 8.37
C ALA A 10 7.89 -37.73 8.05
N LEU A 11 9.15 -37.80 8.48
CA LEU A 11 10.18 -36.80 8.16
C LEU A 11 10.47 -36.72 6.66
N LEU A 12 10.55 -37.87 5.97
CA LEU A 12 10.75 -37.92 4.53
C LEU A 12 9.56 -37.32 3.77
N ALA A 13 8.33 -37.60 4.21
CA ALA A 13 7.12 -37.03 3.63
C ALA A 13 7.04 -35.51 3.84
N VAL A 14 7.41 -35.00 5.01
CA VAL A 14 7.49 -33.55 5.28
C VAL A 14 8.57 -32.89 4.43
N PHE A 15 9.74 -33.51 4.26
CA PHE A 15 10.82 -33.00 3.42
C PHE A 15 10.43 -32.99 1.93
N MET A 16 9.74 -34.02 1.44
CA MET A 16 9.25 -34.07 0.06
C MET A 16 8.11 -33.06 -0.20
N MET A 17 7.17 -32.91 0.73
CA MET A 17 6.07 -31.95 0.58
C MET A 17 6.54 -30.49 0.68
N SER A 18 7.48 -30.19 1.57
CA SER A 18 8.13 -28.87 1.64
C SER A 18 9.01 -28.61 0.42
N GLY A 19 9.74 -29.63 -0.07
CA GLY A 19 10.55 -29.56 -1.28
C GLY A 19 9.74 -29.24 -2.55
N CYS A 20 8.61 -29.92 -2.77
CA CYS A 20 7.74 -29.64 -3.92
C CYS A 20 7.14 -28.23 -3.87
N THR A 21 6.78 -27.75 -2.67
CA THR A 21 6.19 -26.42 -2.49
C THR A 21 7.24 -25.32 -2.71
N ALA A 22 8.42 -25.47 -2.11
CA ALA A 22 9.54 -24.55 -2.27
C ALA A 22 10.04 -24.52 -3.72
N MET A 23 10.15 -25.67 -4.38
CA MET A 23 10.55 -25.76 -5.78
C MET A 23 9.55 -25.08 -6.70
N LYS A 24 8.24 -25.33 -6.51
CA LYS A 24 7.19 -24.68 -7.31
C LYS A 24 7.22 -23.16 -7.14
N MET A 25 7.28 -22.67 -5.91
CA MET A 25 7.32 -21.24 -5.63
C MET A 25 8.59 -20.58 -6.19
N GLY A 26 9.74 -21.25 -6.08
CA GLY A 26 10.99 -20.81 -6.69
C GLY A 26 10.91 -20.75 -8.21
N THR A 27 10.39 -21.79 -8.87
CA THR A 27 10.23 -21.80 -10.33
C THR A 27 9.23 -20.76 -10.82
N THR A 28 8.15 -20.50 -10.09
CA THR A 28 7.19 -19.45 -10.42
C THR A 28 7.82 -18.07 -10.29
N PHE A 29 8.51 -17.80 -9.17
CA PHE A 29 9.17 -16.51 -8.95
C PHE A 29 10.25 -16.24 -10.02
N MET A 30 11.09 -17.23 -10.32
CA MET A 30 12.12 -17.12 -11.37
C MET A 30 11.54 -16.99 -12.78
N GLY A 31 10.28 -17.37 -12.99
CA GLY A 31 9.57 -17.24 -14.26
C GLY A 31 8.96 -15.86 -14.49
N PHE A 32 8.92 -14.98 -13.48
CA PHE A 32 8.46 -13.61 -13.65
C PHE A 32 9.52 -12.72 -14.29
N GLU A 33 9.08 -11.63 -14.90
CA GLU A 33 9.97 -10.57 -15.38
C GLU A 33 10.78 -9.93 -14.22
N PRO A 34 11.98 -9.38 -14.49
CA PRO A 34 12.86 -8.85 -13.44
C PRO A 34 12.20 -7.79 -12.54
N GLU A 35 11.36 -6.91 -13.09
CA GLU A 35 10.65 -5.88 -12.34
C GLU A 35 9.64 -6.47 -11.36
N THR A 36 8.93 -7.51 -11.77
CA THR A 36 7.98 -8.24 -10.94
C THR A 36 8.70 -8.96 -9.81
N GLN A 37 9.83 -9.61 -10.10
CA GLN A 37 10.68 -10.22 -9.09
C GLN A 37 11.13 -9.19 -8.05
N LYS A 38 11.60 -8.01 -8.49
CA LYS A 38 12.02 -6.91 -7.60
C LYS A 38 10.87 -6.40 -6.73
N ALA A 39 9.68 -6.23 -7.31
CA ALA A 39 8.50 -5.75 -6.59
C ALA A 39 8.11 -6.71 -5.45
N TYR A 40 8.03 -8.01 -5.74
CA TYR A 40 7.76 -9.03 -4.71
C TYR A 40 8.91 -9.17 -3.71
N ALA A 41 10.17 -9.12 -4.15
CA ALA A 41 11.32 -9.19 -3.26
C ALA A 41 11.33 -8.04 -2.24
N LYS A 42 11.07 -6.80 -2.68
CA LYS A 42 10.94 -5.62 -1.81
C LYS A 42 9.85 -5.82 -0.76
N MET A 43 8.66 -6.27 -1.17
CA MET A 43 7.56 -6.56 -0.23
C MET A 43 8.00 -7.61 0.80
N MET A 44 8.57 -8.73 0.34
CA MET A 44 9.00 -9.84 1.21
C MET A 44 10.10 -9.41 2.18
N GLU A 45 11.02 -8.54 1.76
CA GLU A 45 12.04 -7.95 2.62
C GLU A 45 11.41 -7.16 3.78
N VAL A 46 10.48 -6.25 3.48
CA VAL A 46 9.78 -5.47 4.52
C VAL A 46 8.97 -6.38 5.46
N VAL A 47 8.29 -7.41 4.93
CA VAL A 47 7.57 -8.37 5.77
C VAL A 47 8.52 -9.16 6.66
N LYS A 48 9.67 -9.58 6.13
CA LYS A 48 10.68 -10.32 6.90
C LYS A 48 11.24 -9.47 8.05
N GLU A 49 11.47 -8.18 7.82
CA GLU A 49 12.04 -7.27 8.81
C GLU A 49 11.03 -6.83 9.86
N SER A 50 9.80 -6.50 9.43
CA SER A 50 8.78 -5.91 10.30
C SER A 50 7.76 -6.90 10.86
N GLY A 51 7.60 -8.06 10.21
CA GLY A 51 6.50 -8.98 10.46
C GLY A 51 5.13 -8.48 9.99
N ASP A 52 5.06 -7.30 9.36
CA ASP A 52 3.81 -6.61 9.04
C ASP A 52 3.58 -6.52 7.51
N PRO A 53 2.63 -7.29 6.96
CA PRO A 53 2.29 -7.21 5.55
C PRO A 53 1.58 -5.91 5.16
N ALA A 54 0.88 -5.26 6.09
CA ALA A 54 0.25 -3.96 5.81
C ALA A 54 1.34 -2.90 5.58
N LYS A 55 2.36 -2.87 6.43
CA LYS A 55 3.53 -1.99 6.25
C LYS A 55 4.24 -2.21 4.92
N ALA A 56 4.33 -3.45 4.45
CA ALA A 56 4.99 -3.77 3.18
C ALA A 56 4.27 -3.26 1.92
N MET A 57 3.00 -2.85 2.04
CA MET A 57 2.16 -2.39 0.91
C MET A 57 1.75 -0.92 1.03
N MET A 58 2.32 -0.18 1.98
CA MET A 58 1.95 1.19 2.27
C MET A 58 3.20 2.07 2.38
N ASN A 59 3.05 3.32 1.99
CA ASN A 59 3.97 4.41 2.28
C ASN A 59 3.42 5.22 3.47
N GLU A 60 4.31 5.70 4.32
CA GLU A 60 3.98 6.47 5.53
C GLU A 60 4.81 7.75 5.57
N TRP A 61 4.15 8.86 5.93
CA TRP A 61 4.78 10.15 6.16
C TRP A 61 4.33 10.68 7.51
N LYS A 62 5.29 11.05 8.37
CA LYS A 62 4.98 11.68 9.65
C LYS A 62 4.55 13.11 9.43
N VAL A 63 3.40 13.50 9.97
CA VAL A 63 2.87 14.87 9.88
C VAL A 63 3.63 15.77 10.83
N SER A 64 4.02 16.95 10.36
CA SER A 64 4.71 17.98 11.14
C SER A 64 3.82 18.53 12.26
N ASP A 65 4.46 18.95 13.36
CA ASP A 65 3.76 19.36 14.59
C ASP A 65 2.92 20.65 14.40
N ASP A 66 3.31 21.51 13.46
CA ASP A 66 2.66 22.76 13.08
C ASP A 66 1.47 22.60 12.12
N VAL A 67 1.38 21.48 11.41
CA VAL A 67 0.29 21.23 10.45
C VAL A 67 -0.95 20.71 11.18
N SER A 68 -2.09 21.40 11.06
CA SER A 68 -3.33 20.94 11.71
C SER A 68 -4.15 19.97 10.84
N VAL A 69 -4.97 19.12 11.46
CA VAL A 69 -5.84 18.19 10.71
C VAL A 69 -6.93 18.91 9.91
N ASP A 70 -7.38 20.08 10.38
CA ASP A 70 -8.37 20.88 9.70
C ASP A 70 -7.75 21.57 8.47
N GLU A 71 -6.51 22.04 8.58
CA GLU A 71 -5.74 22.60 7.45
C GLU A 71 -5.43 21.53 6.40
N LEU A 72 -5.04 20.31 6.82
CA LEU A 72 -4.93 19.16 5.91
C LEU A 72 -6.22 18.90 5.14
N LYS A 73 -7.37 19.04 5.81
CA LYS A 73 -8.67 18.72 5.26
C LYS A 73 -9.18 19.79 4.30
N GLU A 74 -9.16 21.05 4.69
CA GLU A 74 -9.83 22.15 4.00
C GLU A 74 -8.92 22.82 2.97
N ASP A 75 -7.60 22.82 3.18
CA ASP A 75 -6.67 23.64 2.39
C ASP A 75 -5.62 22.78 1.66
N ILE A 76 -4.74 22.09 2.40
CA ILE A 76 -3.52 21.50 1.86
C ILE A 76 -3.81 20.34 0.89
N ILE A 77 -4.53 19.30 1.35
CA ILE A 77 -4.80 18.14 0.48
C ILE A 77 -5.69 18.53 -0.71
N PRO A 78 -6.76 19.33 -0.57
CA PRO A 78 -7.53 19.82 -1.71
C PRO A 78 -6.68 20.55 -2.76
N ALA A 79 -5.81 21.47 -2.35
CA ALA A 79 -4.93 22.22 -3.26
C ALA A 79 -3.97 21.30 -4.02
N LEU A 80 -3.29 20.40 -3.31
CA LEU A 80 -2.37 19.44 -3.91
C LEU A 80 -3.11 18.48 -4.87
N VAL A 81 -4.29 17.99 -4.49
CA VAL A 81 -5.11 17.13 -5.35
C VAL A 81 -5.43 17.82 -6.69
N GLU A 82 -5.74 19.10 -6.66
CA GLU A 82 -5.98 19.90 -7.88
C GLU A 82 -4.70 20.08 -8.71
N GLU A 83 -3.56 20.39 -8.07
CA GLU A 83 -2.25 20.53 -8.73
C GLU A 83 -1.86 19.28 -9.54
N TYR A 84 -2.09 18.09 -8.99
CA TYR A 84 -1.81 16.82 -9.67
C TYR A 84 -2.92 16.37 -10.64
N ASN A 85 -3.90 17.23 -10.94
CA ASN A 85 -5.05 16.94 -11.80
C ASN A 85 -5.82 15.67 -11.34
N MET A 86 -5.92 15.52 -10.03
CA MET A 86 -6.73 14.52 -9.37
C MET A 86 -8.03 15.18 -8.89
N ARG A 87 -8.99 14.36 -8.45
CA ARG A 87 -10.23 14.85 -7.84
C ARG A 87 -10.40 14.26 -6.46
N LEU A 88 -10.81 15.09 -5.52
CA LEU A 88 -11.30 14.63 -4.23
C LEU A 88 -12.70 14.05 -4.44
N THR A 89 -12.82 12.73 -4.37
CA THR A 89 -14.09 12.00 -4.57
C THR A 89 -14.81 11.72 -3.26
N GLY A 90 -14.19 12.00 -2.12
CA GLY A 90 -14.83 11.88 -0.82
C GLY A 90 -13.89 12.17 0.34
N TYR A 91 -14.48 12.44 1.50
CA TYR A 91 -13.79 12.59 2.77
C TYR A 91 -14.59 11.85 3.84
N VAL A 92 -13.91 11.08 4.68
CA VAL A 92 -14.54 10.31 5.76
C VAL A 92 -13.80 10.57 7.07
N ASN A 93 -14.54 11.01 8.08
CA ASN A 93 -14.11 10.90 9.47
C ASN A 93 -14.49 9.51 9.98
N MET A 94 -13.52 8.60 10.08
CA MET A 94 -13.80 7.23 10.52
C MET A 94 -14.21 7.17 11.99
N PHE A 95 -13.43 7.81 12.86
CA PHE A 95 -13.75 7.97 14.27
C PHE A 95 -12.85 9.02 14.93
N THR A 96 -13.30 9.47 16.11
CA THR A 96 -12.56 10.32 17.04
C THR A 96 -12.78 9.80 18.45
N ASN A 97 -11.71 9.43 19.15
CA ASN A 97 -11.74 8.98 20.54
C ASN A 97 -10.93 9.96 21.41
N LYS A 98 -11.62 10.83 22.14
CA LYS A 98 -10.96 11.86 22.97
C LYS A 98 -10.16 11.28 24.14
N ASP A 99 -10.48 10.06 24.57
CA ASP A 99 -9.90 9.38 25.73
C ASP A 99 -8.84 8.33 25.33
N ALA A 100 -8.37 8.37 24.07
CA ALA A 100 -7.36 7.44 23.57
C ALA A 100 -6.06 7.54 24.37
N LYS A 101 -5.55 6.38 24.80
CA LYS A 101 -4.24 6.29 25.47
C LYS A 101 -3.09 6.60 24.51
N PRO A 102 -1.88 6.87 25.01
CA PRO A 102 -0.70 7.16 24.19
C PRO A 102 -0.49 6.24 22.97
N ASN A 103 -0.72 4.93 23.13
CA ASN A 103 -0.53 3.92 22.10
C ASN A 103 -1.83 3.51 21.37
N GLU A 104 -2.94 4.21 21.59
CA GLU A 104 -4.21 3.98 20.92
C GLU A 104 -4.46 5.07 19.86
N VAL A 105 -5.13 4.69 18.77
CA VAL A 105 -5.52 5.66 17.75
C VAL A 105 -6.63 6.57 18.30
N LYS A 106 -6.35 7.87 18.29
CA LYS A 106 -7.25 8.95 18.71
C LYS A 106 -8.11 9.43 17.55
N ASN A 107 -7.53 9.68 16.38
CA ASN A 107 -8.27 10.15 15.20
C ASN A 107 -7.88 9.35 13.96
N ALA A 108 -8.88 9.02 13.15
CA ALA A 108 -8.71 8.39 11.85
C ALA A 108 -9.55 9.13 10.80
N ARG A 109 -8.92 9.57 9.70
CA ARG A 109 -9.58 10.26 8.57
C ARG A 109 -9.13 9.65 7.24
N ILE A 110 -9.99 9.68 6.22
CA ILE A 110 -9.66 9.24 4.87
C ILE A 110 -10.05 10.32 3.86
N TRP A 111 -9.11 10.68 2.99
CA TRP A 111 -9.41 11.35 1.72
C TRP A 111 -9.40 10.32 0.61
N SER A 112 -10.46 10.32 -0.19
CA SER A 112 -10.59 9.52 -1.39
C SER A 112 -10.27 10.38 -2.60
N VAL A 113 -9.24 10.00 -3.36
CA VAL A 113 -8.66 10.78 -4.45
C VAL A 113 -8.66 9.95 -5.73
N CYS A 114 -9.01 10.53 -6.88
CA CYS A 114 -9.07 9.79 -8.13
C CYS A 114 -8.85 10.67 -9.37
N SER A 115 -8.10 10.16 -10.35
CA SER A 115 -8.17 10.64 -11.74
C SER A 115 -9.20 9.80 -12.50
N LEU A 116 -10.40 10.35 -12.70
CA LEU A 116 -11.51 9.63 -13.32
C LEU A 116 -11.20 9.11 -14.74
N PRO A 117 -10.52 9.87 -15.63
CA PRO A 117 -10.16 9.38 -16.96
C PRO A 117 -9.20 8.19 -16.91
N ILE A 118 -8.20 8.23 -16.02
CA ILE A 118 -7.24 7.13 -15.84
C ILE A 118 -7.94 5.93 -15.22
N ALA A 119 -8.78 6.12 -14.19
CA ALA A 119 -9.53 5.05 -13.56
C ALA A 119 -10.38 4.25 -14.56
N LYS A 120 -11.08 4.94 -15.46
CA LYS A 120 -11.87 4.30 -16.53
C LYS A 120 -11.02 3.39 -17.41
N GLU A 121 -9.81 3.82 -17.77
CA GLU A 121 -8.91 3.04 -18.62
C GLU A 121 -8.42 1.77 -17.91
N PHE A 122 -8.05 1.87 -16.64
CA PHE A 122 -7.65 0.72 -15.83
C PHE A 122 -8.82 -0.25 -15.59
N LEU A 123 -10.02 0.26 -15.32
CA LEU A 123 -11.21 -0.59 -15.17
C LEU A 123 -11.60 -1.30 -16.47
N ASN A 124 -11.40 -0.67 -17.63
CA ASN A 124 -11.59 -1.31 -18.93
C ASN A 124 -10.59 -2.43 -19.19
N HIS A 125 -9.35 -2.29 -18.71
CA HIS A 125 -8.35 -3.35 -18.79
C HIS A 125 -8.65 -4.50 -17.83
N SER A 126 -8.99 -4.19 -16.57
CA SER A 126 -9.39 -5.17 -15.58
C SER A 126 -10.24 -4.52 -14.50
N ARG A 127 -11.48 -5.00 -14.33
CA ARG A 127 -12.40 -4.55 -13.27
C ARG A 127 -11.81 -4.69 -11.85
N TYR A 128 -10.82 -5.57 -11.66
CA TYR A 128 -10.17 -5.79 -10.36
C TYR A 128 -9.32 -4.60 -9.91
N PHE A 129 -8.92 -3.71 -10.83
CA PHE A 129 -8.31 -2.42 -10.45
C PHE A 129 -9.22 -1.58 -9.57
N GLY A 130 -10.54 -1.81 -9.60
CA GLY A 130 -11.48 -1.18 -8.69
C GLY A 130 -11.20 -1.43 -7.21
N GLY A 131 -10.50 -2.51 -6.83
CA GLY A 131 -10.09 -2.75 -5.45
C GLY A 131 -9.02 -1.77 -4.93
N PHE A 132 -8.33 -1.09 -5.86
CA PHE A 132 -7.33 -0.06 -5.58
C PHE A 132 -7.90 1.36 -5.75
N MET A 133 -9.19 1.49 -6.08
CA MET A 133 -9.85 2.75 -6.41
C MET A 133 -11.04 3.04 -5.47
N PRO A 134 -11.31 4.32 -5.17
CA PRO A 134 -10.42 5.46 -5.36
C PRO A 134 -9.12 5.29 -4.55
N CYS A 135 -8.08 6.03 -4.93
CA CYS A 135 -6.87 6.08 -4.11
C CYS A 135 -7.21 6.69 -2.75
N ARG A 136 -6.54 6.23 -1.69
CA ARG A 136 -6.82 6.66 -0.31
C ARG A 136 -5.58 7.29 0.31
N ILE A 137 -5.79 8.43 0.96
CA ILE A 137 -4.84 9.01 1.91
C ILE A 137 -5.48 8.87 3.28
N MET A 138 -4.87 8.10 4.16
CA MET A 138 -5.34 7.86 5.53
C MET A 138 -4.55 8.74 6.48
N TYR A 139 -5.23 9.50 7.33
CA TYR A 139 -4.62 10.16 8.48
C TYR A 139 -4.87 9.34 9.74
N VAL A 140 -3.82 9.13 10.52
CA VAL A 140 -3.86 8.48 11.83
C VAL A 140 -3.17 9.38 12.85
N GLU A 141 -3.87 9.70 13.92
CA GLU A 141 -3.34 10.38 15.11
C GLU A 141 -3.45 9.43 16.31
N TYR A 142 -2.36 9.28 17.05
CA TYR A 142 -2.32 8.55 18.31
C TYR A 142 -2.61 9.46 19.51
N GLY A 143 -3.01 8.87 20.64
CA GLY A 143 -3.27 9.62 21.87
C GLY A 143 -2.05 10.40 22.41
N ASP A 144 -0.84 10.01 22.03
CA ASP A 144 0.40 10.74 22.34
C ASP A 144 0.74 11.88 21.37
N GLY A 145 -0.11 12.13 20.38
CA GLY A 145 0.06 13.20 19.40
C GLY A 145 0.88 12.82 18.16
N ARG A 146 1.43 11.60 18.06
CA ARG A 146 2.06 11.15 16.81
C ARG A 146 1.03 11.08 15.70
N ARG A 147 1.36 11.66 14.55
CA ARG A 147 0.45 11.80 13.39
C ARG A 147 1.13 11.33 12.12
N TYR A 148 0.36 10.64 11.30
CA TYR A 148 0.86 10.02 10.07
C TYR A 148 -0.17 10.15 8.95
N LEU A 149 0.32 10.41 7.75
CA LEU A 149 -0.39 10.15 6.49
C LEU A 149 0.11 8.82 5.93
N ILE A 150 -0.82 7.97 5.51
CA ILE A 150 -0.55 6.66 4.93
C ILE A 150 -1.25 6.56 3.58
N SER A 151 -0.54 6.09 2.57
CA SER A 151 -1.12 5.77 1.27
C SER A 151 -0.53 4.47 0.72
N MET A 152 -1.22 3.84 -0.22
CA MET A 152 -0.80 2.57 -0.76
C MET A 152 0.45 2.70 -1.63
N ASP A 153 1.44 1.84 -1.44
CA ASP A 153 2.56 1.69 -2.37
C ASP A 153 2.04 0.99 -3.65
N LEU A 154 1.98 1.73 -4.75
CA LEU A 154 1.49 1.20 -6.03
C LEU A 154 2.49 0.26 -6.74
N THR A 155 3.67 0.01 -6.18
CA THR A 155 4.70 -0.84 -6.79
C THR A 155 4.15 -2.19 -7.24
N LEU A 156 3.43 -2.91 -6.37
CA LEU A 156 2.85 -4.21 -6.73
C LEU A 156 1.66 -4.09 -7.69
N ALA A 157 0.87 -3.02 -7.61
CA ALA A 157 -0.23 -2.78 -8.54
C ALA A 157 0.26 -2.47 -9.97
N ILE A 158 1.49 -1.95 -10.12
CA ILE A 158 2.09 -1.57 -11.39
C ILE A 158 2.98 -2.67 -11.96
N TYR A 159 3.78 -3.33 -11.11
CA TYR A 159 4.84 -4.25 -11.52
C TYR A 159 4.62 -5.69 -11.02
N GLY A 160 3.62 -5.96 -10.18
CA GLY A 160 3.40 -7.26 -9.54
C GLY A 160 2.79 -8.36 -10.44
N GLY A 161 2.69 -8.13 -11.74
CA GLY A 161 2.16 -9.10 -12.70
C GLY A 161 2.72 -8.85 -14.10
N ASP A 162 1.99 -9.31 -15.11
CA ASP A 162 2.36 -9.06 -16.50
C ASP A 162 2.51 -7.55 -16.78
N PRO A 163 3.48 -7.15 -17.62
CA PRO A 163 3.71 -5.74 -17.92
C PRO A 163 2.45 -5.04 -18.44
N LEU A 164 2.12 -3.90 -17.85
CA LEU A 164 1.04 -3.05 -18.32
C LEU A 164 1.33 -2.55 -19.75
N PRO A 165 0.29 -2.36 -20.59
CA PRO A 165 0.44 -1.67 -21.87
C PRO A 165 1.15 -0.32 -21.67
N LYS A 166 2.03 0.06 -22.59
CA LYS A 166 2.88 1.27 -22.47
C LYS A 166 2.13 2.50 -21.99
N ARG A 167 0.95 2.78 -22.56
CA ARG A 167 0.12 3.92 -22.14
C ARG A 167 -0.34 3.81 -20.69
N MET A 168 -0.81 2.64 -20.27
CA MET A 168 -1.23 2.41 -18.89
C MET A 168 -0.07 2.52 -17.91
N LEU A 169 1.13 2.02 -18.28
CA LEU A 169 2.31 2.16 -17.44
C LEU A 169 2.69 3.64 -17.20
N GLU A 170 2.58 4.49 -18.23
CA GLU A 170 2.84 5.92 -18.05
C GLU A 170 1.76 6.60 -17.20
N LEU A 171 0.48 6.22 -17.37
CA LEU A 171 -0.60 6.73 -16.54
C LEU A 171 -0.51 6.24 -15.08
N SER A 172 -0.09 5.00 -14.83
CA SER A 172 0.10 4.53 -13.45
C SER A 172 1.25 5.23 -12.76
N LYS A 173 2.34 5.55 -13.47
CA LYS A 173 3.43 6.38 -12.93
C LYS A 173 2.94 7.79 -12.56
N GLN A 174 2.05 8.39 -13.35
CA GLN A 174 1.44 9.67 -12.99
C GLN A 174 0.64 9.57 -11.68
N VAL A 175 -0.20 8.53 -11.55
CA VAL A 175 -0.98 8.29 -10.32
C VAL A 175 -0.06 7.96 -9.14
N GLN A 176 0.99 7.16 -9.35
CA GLN A 176 1.99 6.84 -8.32
C GLN A 176 2.71 8.08 -7.83
N LYS A 177 3.10 8.97 -8.74
CA LYS A 177 3.71 10.26 -8.40
C LYS A 177 2.76 11.08 -7.53
N ALA A 178 1.51 11.29 -7.97
CA ALA A 178 0.51 12.03 -7.20
C ALA A 178 0.27 11.41 -5.81
N MET A 179 0.10 10.09 -5.71
CA MET A 179 -0.17 9.41 -4.45
C MET A 179 1.06 9.27 -3.53
N THR A 180 2.25 9.62 -4.02
CA THR A 180 3.46 9.73 -3.21
C THR A 180 3.70 11.17 -2.78
N GLU A 181 3.58 12.13 -3.71
CA GLU A 181 3.93 13.53 -3.48
C GLU A 181 2.85 14.30 -2.73
N ILE A 182 1.56 14.04 -2.98
CA ILE A 182 0.47 14.70 -2.23
C ILE A 182 0.60 14.44 -0.73
N PRO A 183 0.62 13.20 -0.22
CA PRO A 183 0.74 12.98 1.22
C PRO A 183 2.10 13.36 1.78
N ALA A 184 3.19 13.30 1.00
CA ALA A 184 4.51 13.75 1.44
C ALA A 184 4.52 15.27 1.71
N ARG A 185 4.12 16.07 0.71
CA ARG A 185 4.05 17.54 0.82
C ARG A 185 3.03 17.96 1.87
N ALA A 186 1.88 17.28 1.92
CA ALA A 186 0.85 17.56 2.92
C ALA A 186 1.35 17.32 4.36
N ALA A 187 2.15 16.27 4.58
CA ALA A 187 2.73 16.00 5.89
C ALA A 187 3.70 17.11 6.36
N GLU A 188 4.32 17.83 5.41
CA GLU A 188 5.23 18.96 5.66
C GLU A 188 4.52 20.33 5.70
N GLY A 189 3.23 20.39 5.35
CA GLY A 189 2.50 21.66 5.27
C GLY A 189 2.76 22.46 4.00
N ASP A 190 3.37 21.84 2.97
CA ASP A 190 3.71 22.49 1.70
C ASP A 190 2.58 22.34 0.67
N PHE A 191 2.14 23.46 0.08
CA PHE A 191 1.19 23.49 -1.04
C PHE A 191 1.44 24.69 -1.98
#